data_AF-A0A4R0NTC0-F1
#
_entry.id   AF-A0A4R0NTC0-F1
#
_cell.length_a   1.000
_cell.length_b   1.000
_cell.length_c   1.000
_cell.angle_alpha   90.00
_cell.angle_beta   90.00
_cell.angle_gamma   90.00
#
_symmetry.space_group_name_H-M   'P 1'
#
loop_
_entity.id
_entity.type
_entity.pdbx_description
1 polymer ?
#
loop_
_entity_poly.entity_id
_entity_poly.type
_entity_poly.pdbx_seq_one_letter_code
_entity_poly.pdbx_strand_id
1 'polypeptide(L)'
;MFTQLKNIDTAFRHIKHFSYLLIFANAFCICFGIFYWCKLVSEKDERIYILYNGKVLQAISSDRKSNLPVQLRDHVKTFHEYFFNLSPEDKAIKASVSKSLLLSDLSAKKQYDNLIESGYYNNLISASISQEIEVDSTVLDINSYPYTFTTYATQRLIRASSTAVRKLVTRGQIRDLKTQTDDNPHGFLIQRWEILENRDIPQTYGNAAVQ
;
A
#
# COMPACT_ATOMS: atom_id res chain seq x y z
N MET A 1 83.55 -9.67 24.66
CA MET A 1 83.24 -8.41 23.93
C MET A 1 82.10 -8.59 22.90
N PHE A 2 81.09 -9.46 23.12
CA PHE A 2 80.04 -9.77 22.12
C PHE A 2 78.58 -9.69 22.62
N THR A 3 78.35 -9.36 23.88
CA THR A 3 77.00 -9.23 24.47
C THR A 3 76.27 -7.96 24.04
N GLN A 4 77.01 -6.90 23.70
CA GLN A 4 76.44 -5.61 23.26
C GLN A 4 75.77 -5.70 21.89
N LEU A 5 76.33 -6.48 20.95
CA LEU A 5 75.76 -6.70 19.61
C LEU A 5 74.45 -7.52 19.66
N LYS A 6 74.35 -8.49 20.58
CA LYS A 6 73.14 -9.30 20.78
C LYS A 6 71.97 -8.47 21.32
N ASN A 7 72.23 -7.48 22.17
CA ASN A 7 71.22 -6.55 22.67
C ASN A 7 70.71 -5.60 21.57
N ILE A 8 71.57 -5.18 20.65
CA ILE A 8 71.19 -4.30 19.53
C ILE A 8 70.30 -5.04 18.53
N ASP A 9 70.64 -6.28 18.16
CA ASP A 9 69.82 -7.10 17.24
C ASP A 9 68.45 -7.45 17.86
N THR A 10 68.43 -7.78 19.15
CA THR A 10 67.18 -8.06 19.89
C THR A 10 66.31 -6.80 19.97
N ALA A 11 66.88 -5.62 20.25
CA ALA A 11 66.17 -4.35 20.25
C ALA A 11 65.61 -4.00 18.85
N PHE A 12 66.38 -4.24 17.78
CA PHE A 12 65.94 -4.00 16.41
C PHE A 12 64.78 -4.93 16.00
N ARG A 13 64.81 -6.19 16.48
CA ARG A 13 63.72 -7.16 16.27
C ARG A 13 62.43 -6.75 16.98
N HIS A 14 62.53 -6.24 18.20
CA HIS A 14 61.40 -5.67 18.94
C HIS A 14 60.83 -4.44 18.24
N ILE A 15 61.67 -3.50 17.78
CA ILE A 15 61.22 -2.33 17.01
C ILE A 15 60.44 -2.77 15.77
N LYS A 16 60.94 -3.75 15.01
CA LYS A 16 60.27 -4.23 13.79
C LYS A 16 58.90 -4.86 14.09
N HIS A 17 58.81 -5.70 15.12
CA HIS A 17 57.53 -6.31 15.52
C HIS A 17 56.52 -5.26 15.99
N PHE A 18 56.99 -4.25 16.74
CA PHE A 18 56.15 -3.14 17.17
C PHE A 18 55.65 -2.31 15.97
N SER A 19 56.51 -2.04 14.99
CA SER A 19 56.12 -1.33 13.76
C SER A 19 55.08 -2.12 12.95
N TYR A 20 55.25 -3.44 12.79
CA TYR A 20 54.24 -4.25 12.10
C TYR A 20 52.91 -4.25 12.84
N LEU A 21 52.92 -4.42 14.16
CA LEU A 21 51.71 -4.39 14.98
C LEU A 21 50.98 -3.04 14.88
N LEU A 22 51.72 -1.94 14.86
CA LEU A 22 51.15 -0.60 14.71
C LEU A 22 50.52 -0.38 13.33
N ILE A 23 51.15 -0.87 12.26
CA ILE A 23 50.59 -0.80 10.90
C ILE A 23 49.31 -1.64 10.80
N PHE A 24 49.31 -2.85 11.34
CA PHE A 24 48.11 -3.70 11.37
C PHE A 24 46.96 -3.08 12.18
N ALA A 25 47.26 -2.52 13.36
CA ALA A 25 46.27 -1.84 14.18
C ALA A 25 45.67 -0.62 13.46
N ASN A 26 46.49 0.16 12.76
CA ASN A 26 46.03 1.31 11.99
C ASN A 26 45.14 0.89 10.80
N ALA A 27 45.56 -0.11 10.03
CA ALA A 27 44.77 -0.66 8.93
C ALA A 27 43.42 -1.20 9.43
N PHE A 28 43.41 -1.91 10.56
CA PHE A 28 42.19 -2.43 11.18
C PHE A 28 41.24 -1.30 11.59
N CYS A 29 41.73 -0.25 12.25
CA CYS A 29 40.92 0.91 12.63
C CYS A 29 40.29 1.60 11.42
N ILE A 30 41.04 1.75 10.32
CA ILE A 30 40.53 2.37 9.09
C ILE A 30 39.43 1.50 8.46
N CYS A 31 39.67 0.19 8.31
CA CYS A 31 38.68 -0.73 7.78
C CYS A 31 37.40 -0.78 8.63
N PHE A 32 37.54 -0.79 9.95
CA PHE A 32 36.40 -0.77 10.87
C PHE A 32 35.62 0.55 10.78
N GLY A 33 36.33 1.69 10.68
CA GLY A 33 35.72 3.01 10.49
C GLY A 33 34.92 3.10 9.19
N ILE A 34 35.49 2.62 8.08
CA ILE A 34 34.80 2.59 6.78
C ILE A 34 33.58 1.67 6.84
N PHE A 35 33.71 0.47 7.43
CA PHE A 35 32.59 -0.45 7.61
C PHE A 35 31.44 0.18 8.41
N TYR A 36 31.77 0.82 9.54
CA TYR A 36 30.77 1.48 10.37
C TYR A 36 30.15 2.69 9.67
N TRP A 37 30.94 3.46 8.91
CA TRP A 37 30.45 4.57 8.11
C TRP A 37 29.50 4.12 7.00
N CYS A 38 29.86 3.08 6.24
CA CYS A 38 28.98 2.48 5.24
C CYS A 38 27.67 2.00 5.87
N LYS A 39 27.74 1.32 7.02
CA LYS A 39 26.54 0.90 7.75
C LYS A 39 25.66 2.09 8.16
N LEU A 40 26.27 3.16 8.69
CA LEU A 40 25.56 4.36 9.13
C LEU A 40 24.94 5.13 7.96
N VAL A 41 25.61 5.19 6.81
CA VAL A 41 25.10 5.83 5.59
C VAL A 41 23.91 5.03 5.04
N SER A 42 24.02 3.70 4.97
CA SER A 42 22.88 2.85 4.58
C SER A 42 21.66 3.01 5.50
N GLU A 43 21.86 3.30 6.79
CA GLU A 43 20.76 3.57 7.73
C GLU A 43 20.21 5.02 7.64
N LYS A 44 20.92 5.93 6.96
CA LYS A 44 20.52 7.34 6.83
C LYS A 44 19.94 7.72 5.47
N ASP A 45 20.26 7.00 4.41
CA ASP A 45 19.78 7.27 3.04
C ASP A 45 18.26 7.07 2.83
N GLU A 46 17.53 6.57 3.83
CA GLU A 46 16.07 6.42 3.74
C GLU A 46 15.28 7.69 4.05
N ARG A 47 15.92 8.78 4.51
CA ARG A 47 15.20 9.97 5.00
C ARG A 47 14.96 11.05 3.94
N ILE A 48 13.83 10.97 3.25
CA ILE A 48 13.32 12.08 2.42
C ILE A 48 12.73 13.15 3.34
N TYR A 49 13.34 14.34 3.38
CA TYR A 49 12.83 15.50 4.13
C TYR A 49 11.94 16.34 3.20
N ILE A 50 10.65 16.45 3.51
CA ILE A 50 9.72 17.33 2.79
C ILE A 50 9.53 18.59 3.64
N LEU A 51 9.88 19.75 3.09
CA LEU A 51 9.61 21.04 3.72
C LEU A 51 8.15 21.42 3.48
N TYR A 52 7.35 21.47 4.54
CA TYR A 52 6.01 22.06 4.48
C TYR A 52 5.89 23.18 5.51
N ASN A 53 5.67 24.40 5.03
CA ASN A 53 5.25 25.55 5.83
C ASN A 53 6.17 25.94 7.01
N GLY A 54 7.49 25.90 6.82
CA GLY A 54 8.48 26.42 7.79
C GLY A 54 8.73 25.55 9.03
N LYS A 55 8.07 24.39 9.15
CA LYS A 55 8.40 23.36 10.15
C LYS A 55 8.94 22.12 9.44
N VAL A 56 10.08 21.61 9.92
CA VAL A 56 10.63 20.34 9.45
C VAL A 56 9.73 19.22 9.99
N LEU A 57 8.81 18.75 9.16
CA LEU A 57 8.10 17.51 9.43
C LEU A 57 9.09 16.38 9.16
N GLN A 58 9.53 15.73 10.23
CA GLN A 58 10.28 14.48 10.14
C GLN A 58 9.28 13.42 9.64
N ALA A 59 9.09 13.35 8.32
CA ALA A 59 8.33 12.28 7.70
C ALA A 59 9.05 10.98 8.06
N ILE A 60 8.40 10.19 8.92
CA ILE A 60 8.84 8.86 9.30
C ILE A 60 8.82 8.04 8.01
N SER A 61 9.98 8.05 7.35
CA SER A 61 10.31 7.30 6.13
C SER A 61 10.73 5.88 6.48
N SER A 62 10.39 5.43 7.69
CA SER A 62 10.41 4.01 7.98
C SER A 62 9.30 3.37 7.15
N ASP A 63 9.77 2.72 6.09
CA ASP A 63 9.26 1.43 5.66
C ASP A 63 8.17 1.50 4.56
N ARG A 64 8.56 1.99 3.37
CA ARG A 64 7.75 1.94 2.13
C ARG A 64 7.23 0.52 1.84
N LYS A 65 7.93 -0.51 2.34
CA LYS A 65 7.55 -1.92 2.22
C LYS A 65 6.53 -2.36 3.29
N SER A 66 6.66 -1.89 4.52
CA SER A 66 5.66 -2.11 5.59
C SER A 66 4.34 -1.39 5.34
N ASN A 67 4.37 -0.19 4.74
CA ASN A 67 3.17 0.60 4.46
C ASN A 67 2.44 0.17 3.17
N LEU A 68 3.10 -0.59 2.29
CA LEU A 68 2.52 -1.08 1.04
C LEU A 68 1.16 -1.79 1.21
N PRO A 69 0.99 -2.79 2.11
CA PRO A 69 -0.31 -3.42 2.33
C PRO A 69 -1.40 -2.43 2.72
N VAL A 70 -1.06 -1.42 3.52
CA VAL A 70 -2.02 -0.41 3.99
C VAL A 70 -2.44 0.48 2.81
N GLN A 71 -1.48 0.96 2.02
CA GLN A 71 -1.75 1.78 0.84
C GLN A 71 -2.57 1.02 -0.22
N LEU A 72 -2.25 -0.27 -0.45
CA LEU A 72 -3.01 -1.11 -1.38
C LEU A 72 -4.45 -1.32 -0.90
N ARG A 73 -4.67 -1.57 0.40
CA ARG A 73 -6.02 -1.69 0.97
C ARG A 73 -6.81 -0.39 0.83
N ASP A 74 -6.19 0.74 1.12
CA ASP A 74 -6.82 2.05 1.01
C ASP A 74 -7.17 2.41 -0.44
N HIS A 75 -6.27 2.13 -1.38
CA HIS A 75 -6.53 2.32 -2.81
C HIS A 75 -7.69 1.46 -3.31
N VAL A 76 -7.71 0.17 -2.94
CA VAL A 76 -8.81 -0.74 -3.29
C VAL A 76 -10.12 -0.28 -2.65
N LYS A 77 -10.10 0.16 -1.39
CA LYS A 77 -11.28 0.68 -0.69
C LYS A 77 -11.83 1.91 -1.39
N THR A 78 -10.97 2.89 -1.68
CA THR A 78 -11.32 4.14 -2.39
C THR A 78 -11.96 3.84 -3.75
N PHE A 79 -11.41 2.89 -4.52
CA PHE A 79 -12.00 2.46 -5.77
C PHE A 79 -13.42 1.90 -5.59
N HIS A 80 -13.63 1.03 -4.60
CA HIS A 80 -14.95 0.44 -4.34
C HIS A 80 -15.97 1.48 -3.88
N GLU A 81 -15.56 2.42 -3.02
CA GLU A 81 -16.41 3.53 -2.58
C GLU A 81 -16.84 4.39 -3.78
N TYR A 82 -15.92 4.78 -4.67
CA TYR A 82 -16.28 5.55 -5.85
C TYR A 82 -17.17 4.77 -6.84
N PHE A 83 -16.96 3.46 -6.98
CA PHE A 83 -17.73 2.65 -7.93
C PHE A 83 -19.13 2.29 -7.43
N PHE A 84 -19.30 2.04 -6.13
CA PHE A 84 -20.54 1.49 -5.57
C PHE A 84 -21.28 2.43 -4.61
N ASN A 85 -20.71 3.55 -4.16
CA ASN A 85 -21.47 4.56 -3.44
C ASN A 85 -22.23 5.43 -4.44
N LEU A 86 -23.53 5.19 -4.59
CA LEU A 86 -24.35 5.76 -5.66
C LEU A 86 -25.56 6.47 -5.08
N SER A 87 -25.59 7.78 -5.25
CA SER A 87 -26.79 8.59 -5.02
C SER A 87 -27.78 8.42 -6.17
N PRO A 88 -29.10 8.55 -5.95
CA PRO A 88 -30.14 8.40 -6.98
C PRO A 88 -30.22 9.61 -7.92
N GLU A 89 -29.08 10.10 -8.42
CA GLU A 89 -28.96 11.20 -9.37
C GLU A 89 -27.93 10.86 -10.46
N ASP A 90 -28.33 10.98 -11.73
CA ASP A 90 -27.50 10.62 -12.89
C ASP A 90 -26.12 11.32 -12.90
N LYS A 91 -26.08 12.62 -12.59
CA LYS A 91 -24.83 13.38 -12.55
C LYS A 91 -23.89 12.91 -11.45
N ALA A 92 -24.43 12.64 -10.25
CA ALA A 92 -23.64 12.17 -9.11
C ALA A 92 -23.06 10.78 -9.38
N ILE A 93 -23.86 9.88 -9.95
CA ILE A 93 -23.43 8.54 -10.37
C ILE A 93 -22.27 8.63 -11.36
N LYS A 94 -22.45 9.39 -12.45
CA LYS A 94 -21.41 9.54 -13.48
C LYS A 94 -20.14 10.13 -12.92
N ALA A 95 -20.24 11.13 -12.03
CA ALA A 95 -19.07 11.75 -11.42
C ALA A 95 -18.31 10.77 -10.52
N SER A 96 -19.01 10.03 -9.66
CA SER A 96 -18.39 9.06 -8.75
C SER A 96 -17.73 7.91 -9.52
N VAL A 97 -18.46 7.32 -10.47
CA VAL A 97 -17.90 6.23 -11.29
C VAL A 97 -16.73 6.73 -12.13
N SER A 98 -16.79 7.94 -12.71
CA SER A 98 -15.66 8.48 -13.48
C SER A 98 -14.38 8.54 -12.65
N LYS A 99 -14.47 8.90 -11.35
CA LYS A 99 -13.32 8.86 -10.42
C LYS A 99 -12.80 7.43 -10.20
N SER A 100 -13.70 6.46 -10.03
CA SER A 100 -13.29 5.04 -9.91
C SER A 100 -12.55 4.55 -11.16
N LEU A 101 -12.98 4.99 -12.35
CA LEU A 101 -12.37 4.57 -13.61
C LEU A 101 -10.94 5.10 -13.78
N LEU A 102 -10.57 6.23 -13.17
CA LEU A 102 -9.20 6.74 -13.14
C LEU A 102 -8.24 5.84 -12.33
N LEU A 103 -8.76 5.05 -11.39
CA LEU A 103 -7.99 4.14 -10.54
C LEU A 103 -7.85 2.73 -11.13
N SER A 104 -8.44 2.48 -12.30
CA SER A 104 -8.58 1.13 -12.86
C SER A 104 -8.33 1.09 -14.37
N ASP A 105 -8.08 -0.11 -14.90
CA ASP A 105 -7.97 -0.33 -16.33
C ASP A 105 -9.34 -0.53 -17.00
N LEU A 106 -9.31 -0.93 -18.27
CA LEU A 106 -10.52 -1.17 -19.07
C LEU A 106 -11.45 -2.24 -18.48
N SER A 107 -11.01 -3.09 -17.54
CA SER A 107 -11.87 -4.10 -16.93
C SER A 107 -13.01 -3.48 -16.12
N ALA A 108 -12.75 -2.44 -15.32
CA ALA A 108 -13.79 -1.75 -14.57
C ALA A 108 -14.74 -0.97 -15.50
N LYS A 109 -14.20 -0.39 -16.58
CA LYS A 109 -15.03 0.26 -17.61
C LYS A 109 -16.01 -0.73 -18.25
N LYS A 110 -15.56 -1.93 -18.60
CA LYS A 110 -16.44 -2.98 -19.13
C LYS A 110 -17.56 -3.34 -18.15
N GLN A 111 -17.24 -3.44 -16.86
CA GLN A 111 -18.27 -3.70 -15.85
C GLN A 111 -19.28 -2.56 -15.74
N TYR A 112 -18.81 -1.31 -15.80
CA TYR A 112 -19.68 -0.14 -15.85
C TYR A 112 -20.61 -0.15 -17.08
N ASP A 113 -20.06 -0.40 -18.26
CA ASP A 113 -20.82 -0.47 -19.51
C ASP A 113 -21.88 -1.59 -19.44
N ASN A 114 -21.53 -2.77 -18.91
CA ASN A 114 -22.48 -3.86 -18.68
C ASN A 114 -23.62 -3.46 -17.72
N LEU A 115 -23.31 -2.71 -16.66
CA LEU A 115 -24.32 -2.22 -15.70
C LEU A 115 -25.26 -1.19 -16.36
N ILE A 116 -24.75 -0.34 -17.24
CA ILE A 116 -25.58 0.56 -18.05
C ILE A 116 -26.51 -0.25 -18.96
N GLU A 117 -25.98 -1.21 -19.71
CA GLU A 117 -26.74 -2.04 -20.65
C GLU A 117 -27.84 -2.86 -19.94
N SER A 118 -27.56 -3.35 -18.74
CA SER A 118 -28.56 -4.04 -17.90
C SER A 118 -29.64 -3.12 -17.30
N GLY A 119 -29.51 -1.80 -17.47
CA GLY A 119 -30.42 -0.81 -16.91
C GLY A 119 -30.26 -0.59 -15.40
N TYR A 120 -29.15 -1.03 -14.80
CA TYR A 120 -28.93 -0.98 -13.34
C TYR A 120 -29.07 0.43 -12.76
N TYR A 121 -28.38 1.40 -13.35
CA TYR A 121 -28.41 2.80 -12.89
C TYR A 121 -29.78 3.45 -13.10
N ASN A 122 -30.45 3.13 -14.21
CA ASN A 122 -31.81 3.62 -14.47
C ASN A 122 -32.80 3.08 -13.42
N ASN A 123 -32.63 1.83 -13.00
CA ASN A 123 -33.43 1.25 -11.91
C ASN A 123 -33.14 1.91 -10.56
N LEU A 124 -31.88 2.23 -10.24
CA LEU A 124 -31.54 2.96 -9.01
C LEU A 124 -32.19 4.35 -8.96
N ILE A 125 -32.13 5.10 -10.07
CA ILE A 125 -32.70 6.45 -10.16
C ILE A 125 -34.23 6.40 -10.09
N SER A 126 -34.86 5.56 -10.93
CA SER A 126 -36.33 5.47 -11.00
C SER A 126 -36.97 5.00 -9.70
N ALA A 127 -36.31 4.10 -8.97
CA ALA A 127 -36.77 3.62 -7.66
C ALA A 127 -36.23 4.45 -6.48
N SER A 128 -35.55 5.58 -6.74
CA SER A 128 -34.97 6.47 -5.71
C SER A 128 -34.16 5.72 -4.66
N ILE A 129 -33.29 4.83 -5.13
CA ILE A 129 -32.46 3.97 -4.29
C ILE A 129 -31.09 4.62 -4.11
N SER A 130 -30.71 4.89 -2.86
CA SER A 130 -29.33 5.21 -2.52
C SER A 130 -28.58 3.91 -2.23
N GLN A 131 -27.41 3.73 -2.83
CA GLN A 131 -26.55 2.59 -2.59
C GLN A 131 -25.32 3.03 -1.81
N GLU A 132 -25.09 2.40 -0.67
CA GLU A 132 -23.88 2.58 0.12
C GLU A 132 -23.09 1.28 0.13
N ILE A 133 -21.76 1.37 0.20
CA ILE A 133 -20.87 0.22 0.30
C ILE A 133 -20.01 0.36 1.55
N GLU A 134 -19.87 -0.73 2.27
CA GLU A 134 -18.94 -0.88 3.38
C GLU A 134 -17.95 -1.99 3.02
N VAL A 135 -16.66 -1.65 2.97
CA VAL A 135 -15.60 -2.63 2.69
C VAL A 135 -15.22 -3.31 4.00
N ASP A 136 -15.65 -4.56 4.16
CA ASP A 136 -15.45 -5.34 5.39
C ASP A 136 -13.99 -5.77 5.52
N SER A 137 -13.43 -6.36 4.45
CA SER A 137 -12.04 -6.80 4.45
C SER A 137 -11.46 -6.95 3.05
N THR A 138 -10.15 -6.75 2.93
CA THR A 138 -9.40 -6.93 1.69
C THR A 138 -8.21 -7.86 1.94
N VAL A 139 -8.27 -9.04 1.34
CA VAL A 139 -7.18 -10.02 1.33
C VAL A 139 -6.22 -9.65 0.20
N LEU A 140 -4.94 -9.51 0.51
CA LEU A 140 -3.89 -9.15 -0.43
C LEU A 140 -2.84 -10.27 -0.50
N ASP A 141 -2.43 -10.63 -1.72
CA ASP A 141 -1.21 -11.40 -1.95
C ASP A 141 -0.13 -10.45 -2.48
N ILE A 142 0.87 -10.21 -1.63
CA ILE A 142 1.99 -9.28 -1.87
C ILE A 142 3.27 -10.05 -2.24
N ASN A 143 3.23 -11.39 -2.18
CA ASN A 143 4.41 -12.23 -2.45
C ASN A 143 4.68 -12.38 -3.95
N SER A 144 3.65 -12.21 -4.77
CA SER A 144 3.72 -12.33 -6.23
C SER A 144 3.26 -11.03 -6.89
N TYR A 145 4.05 -10.54 -7.86
CA TYR A 145 3.71 -9.36 -8.66
C TYR A 145 3.20 -9.79 -10.05
N PRO A 146 2.11 -9.22 -10.58
CA PRO A 146 1.27 -8.15 -10.02
C PRO A 146 0.49 -8.58 -8.77
N TYR A 147 0.34 -7.67 -7.80
CA TYR A 147 -0.29 -7.97 -6.52
C TYR A 147 -1.76 -8.34 -6.73
N THR A 148 -2.22 -9.43 -6.12
CA THR A 148 -3.61 -9.87 -6.27
C THR A 148 -4.40 -9.49 -5.04
N PHE A 149 -5.67 -9.10 -5.21
CA PHE A 149 -6.56 -8.80 -4.11
C PHE A 149 -7.91 -9.49 -4.24
N THR A 150 -8.55 -9.71 -3.11
CA THR A 150 -9.95 -10.14 -3.01
C THR A 150 -10.62 -9.31 -1.94
N THR A 151 -11.68 -8.61 -2.30
CA THR A 151 -12.41 -7.70 -1.42
C THR A 151 -13.76 -8.28 -1.08
N TYR A 152 -14.06 -8.28 0.21
CA TYR A 152 -15.37 -8.59 0.77
C TYR A 152 -16.00 -7.28 1.22
N ALA A 153 -17.20 -7.00 0.74
CA ALA A 153 -17.92 -5.79 1.06
C ALA A 153 -19.41 -6.07 1.20
N THR A 154 -20.07 -5.22 1.97
CA THR A 154 -21.50 -5.23 2.18
C THR A 154 -22.11 -4.00 1.52
N GLN A 155 -23.11 -4.20 0.67
CA GLN A 155 -23.84 -3.12 0.00
C GLN A 155 -25.21 -2.94 0.65
N ARG A 156 -25.60 -1.69 0.88
CA ARG A 156 -26.90 -1.34 1.43
C ARG A 156 -27.67 -0.53 0.39
N LEU A 157 -28.78 -1.06 -0.07
CA LEU A 157 -29.70 -0.39 -0.98
C LEU A 157 -30.83 0.20 -0.13
N ILE A 158 -30.73 1.50 0.12
CA ILE A 158 -31.63 2.27 0.95
C ILE A 158 -32.72 2.85 0.05
N ARG A 159 -33.96 2.42 0.30
CA ARG A 159 -35.18 2.97 -0.31
C ARG A 159 -35.97 3.70 0.76
N ALA A 160 -36.93 4.51 0.34
CA ALA A 160 -37.87 5.15 1.26
C ALA A 160 -38.63 4.12 2.15
N SER A 161 -38.88 2.92 1.63
CA SER A 161 -39.70 1.89 2.30
C SER A 161 -38.91 0.76 2.97
N SER A 162 -37.66 0.52 2.58
CA SER A 162 -36.89 -0.65 3.05
C SER A 162 -35.40 -0.49 2.79
N THR A 163 -34.57 -1.22 3.53
CA THR A 163 -33.15 -1.39 3.24
C THR A 163 -32.88 -2.84 2.86
N ALA A 164 -32.40 -3.06 1.65
CA ALA A 164 -31.89 -4.37 1.22
C ALA A 164 -30.36 -4.41 1.45
N VAL A 165 -29.87 -5.54 1.93
CA VAL A 165 -28.43 -5.75 2.16
C VAL A 165 -27.94 -6.80 1.18
N ARG A 166 -26.83 -6.52 0.50
CA ARG A 166 -26.21 -7.44 -0.46
C ARG A 166 -24.77 -7.72 -0.05
N LYS A 167 -24.34 -8.96 -0.28
CA LYS A 167 -22.96 -9.35 -0.16
C LYS A 167 -22.28 -9.17 -1.51
N LEU A 168 -21.17 -8.44 -1.50
CA LEU A 168 -20.30 -8.21 -2.64
C LEU A 168 -18.94 -8.88 -2.41
N VAL A 169 -18.49 -9.68 -3.37
CA VAL A 169 -17.12 -10.19 -3.41
C VAL A 169 -16.52 -9.84 -4.77
N THR A 170 -15.37 -9.18 -4.75
CA THR A 170 -14.66 -8.77 -5.96
C THR A 170 -13.23 -9.26 -5.94
N ARG A 171 -12.64 -9.40 -7.12
CA ARG A 171 -11.25 -9.82 -7.30
C ARG A 171 -10.58 -8.94 -8.35
N GLY A 172 -9.27 -8.75 -8.20
CA GLY A 172 -8.47 -8.08 -9.21
C GLY A 172 -6.98 -8.16 -8.94
N GLN A 173 -6.22 -7.51 -9.80
CA GLN A 173 -4.77 -7.35 -9.71
C GLN A 173 -4.43 -5.87 -9.58
N ILE A 174 -3.31 -5.54 -8.95
CA ILE A 174 -2.83 -4.17 -8.77
C ILE A 174 -1.43 -4.07 -9.36
N ARG A 175 -1.26 -3.05 -10.20
CA ARG A 175 0.01 -2.67 -10.81
C ARG A 175 0.44 -1.31 -10.30
N ASP A 176 1.74 -1.14 -10.08
CA ASP A 176 2.32 0.15 -9.74
C ASP A 176 2.60 0.95 -11.03
N LEU A 177 2.07 2.18 -11.12
CA LEU A 177 2.30 3.10 -12.23
C LEU A 177 3.55 3.98 -12.03
N LYS A 178 4.14 3.98 -10.84
CA LYS A 178 5.29 4.80 -10.40
C LYS A 178 5.07 6.32 -10.42
N THR A 179 3.99 6.79 -11.03
CA THR A 179 3.59 8.19 -11.11
C THR A 179 2.36 8.40 -10.25
N GLN A 180 2.42 9.39 -9.35
CA GLN A 180 1.30 9.82 -8.52
C GLN A 180 0.70 11.09 -9.12
N THR A 181 -0.62 11.19 -9.10
CA THR A 181 -1.37 12.37 -9.54
C THR A 181 -2.38 12.78 -8.47
N ASP A 182 -2.94 13.98 -8.57
CA ASP A 182 -3.94 14.45 -7.59
C ASP A 182 -5.17 13.52 -7.54
N ASP A 183 -5.57 12.96 -8.69
CA ASP A 183 -6.67 11.98 -8.78
C ASP A 183 -6.27 10.55 -8.42
N ASN A 184 -4.97 10.21 -8.44
CA ASN A 184 -4.44 8.92 -8.05
C ASN A 184 -3.17 9.09 -7.19
N PRO A 185 -3.34 9.48 -5.91
CA PRO A 185 -2.22 9.83 -5.04
C PRO A 185 -1.35 8.61 -4.70
N HIS A 186 -1.93 7.41 -4.75
CA HIS A 186 -1.20 6.17 -4.49
C HIS A 186 -0.36 5.71 -5.69
N GLY A 187 -0.73 6.09 -6.92
CA GLY A 187 -0.04 5.68 -8.15
C GLY A 187 -0.26 4.20 -8.49
N PHE A 188 -1.33 3.59 -8.00
CA PHE A 188 -1.69 2.20 -8.32
C PHE A 188 -2.76 2.14 -9.41
N LEU A 189 -2.76 1.04 -10.17
CA LEU A 189 -3.78 0.75 -11.18
C LEU A 189 -4.38 -0.62 -10.90
N ILE A 190 -5.70 -0.65 -10.68
CA ILE A 190 -6.46 -1.89 -10.58
C ILE A 190 -6.65 -2.47 -11.99
N GLN A 191 -6.36 -3.75 -12.15
CA GLN A 191 -6.43 -4.48 -13.41
C GLN A 191 -7.20 -5.77 -13.27
N ARG A 192 -7.79 -6.24 -14.38
CA ARG A 192 -8.54 -7.51 -14.44
C ARG A 192 -9.55 -7.64 -13.29
N TRP A 193 -10.26 -6.55 -13.01
CA TRP A 193 -11.23 -6.49 -11.95
C TRP A 193 -12.53 -7.18 -12.37
N GLU A 194 -13.05 -8.02 -11.47
CA GLU A 194 -14.26 -8.79 -11.66
C GLU A 194 -15.08 -8.89 -10.37
N ILE A 195 -16.40 -8.99 -10.54
CA ILE A 195 -17.35 -9.24 -9.45
C ILE A 195 -17.61 -10.75 -9.40
N LEU A 196 -17.20 -11.40 -8.32
CA LEU A 196 -17.38 -12.84 -8.11
C LEU A 196 -18.75 -13.18 -7.53
N GLU A 197 -19.23 -12.34 -6.61
CA GLU A 197 -20.49 -12.56 -5.90
C GLU A 197 -21.18 -11.20 -5.71
N ASN A 198 -22.45 -11.09 -6.08
CA ASN A 198 -23.29 -9.94 -5.77
C ASN A 198 -24.73 -10.41 -5.54
N ARG A 199 -25.03 -10.84 -4.30
CA ARG A 199 -26.34 -11.42 -3.95
C ARG A 199 -26.93 -10.79 -2.72
N ASP A 200 -28.25 -10.78 -2.65
CA ASP A 200 -28.98 -10.32 -1.49
C ASP A 200 -28.75 -11.27 -0.31
N ILE A 201 -28.57 -10.69 0.88
CA ILE A 201 -28.49 -11.44 2.13
C ILE A 201 -29.93 -11.56 2.65
N PRO A 202 -30.47 -12.79 2.80
CA PRO A 202 -31.76 -12.96 3.42
C PRO A 202 -31.72 -12.38 4.84
N GLN A 203 -32.62 -11.44 5.14
CA GLN A 203 -32.88 -10.96 6.49
C GLN A 203 -33.35 -12.14 7.35
N THR A 204 -32.42 -12.84 7.97
CA THR A 204 -32.75 -13.82 9.00
C THR A 204 -33.04 -13.01 10.23
N TYR A 205 -34.32 -12.90 10.61
CA TYR A 205 -34.72 -12.29 11.88
C TYR A 205 -34.14 -13.11 13.05
N GLY A 206 -32.89 -12.84 13.39
CA GLY A 206 -32.23 -13.34 14.58
C GLY A 206 -32.60 -12.46 15.75
N ASN A 207 -33.67 -12.81 16.46
CA ASN A 207 -33.90 -12.37 17.82
C ASN A 207 -32.71 -12.79 18.68
N ALA A 208 -31.71 -11.94 18.82
CA ALA A 208 -30.83 -11.92 19.97
C ALA A 208 -31.41 -10.90 20.96
N ALA A 209 -32.53 -11.30 21.58
CA ALA A 209 -32.90 -10.73 22.86
C ALA A 209 -31.72 -10.99 23.80
N VAL A 210 -31.01 -9.92 24.13
CA VAL A 210 -30.04 -9.92 25.22
C VAL A 210 -30.83 -10.23 26.50
N GLN A 211 -30.66 -11.45 27.01
CA GLN A 211 -30.92 -11.79 28.42
C GLN A 211 -29.63 -11.56 29.20
#